data_AF-A0A7V8XD78-F1
#
_entry.id   AF-A0A7V8XD78-F1
#
_cell.length_a   1.000
_cell.length_b   1.000
_cell.length_c   1.000
_cell.angle_alpha   90.00
_cell.angle_beta   90.00
_cell.angle_gamma   90.00
#
_symmetry.space_group_name_H-M   'P 1'
#
loop_
_entity.id
_entity.type
_entity.pdbx_description
1 polymer ?
#
loop_
_entity_poly.entity_id
_entity_poly.type
_entity_poly.pdbx_seq_one_letter_code
_entity_poly.pdbx_strand_id
1 'polypeptide(L)'
;MQTAQTSTDALWRRYRSTGCTDARRDLIGRYLGLVHHAAREVAPKVRDAVSLDELVSAGSIGLLQSMEGFDPERGLAFSTFAMRRIRGAILDDLRSRDPLSRSDRAHTRRHDAAM
;
A
#
# COMPACT_ATOMS: atom_id res chain seq x y z
N MET A 1 4.88 30.30 10.48
CA MET A 1 5.72 29.85 9.36
C MET A 1 4.81 29.55 8.18
N GLN A 2 4.85 30.37 7.14
CA GLN A 2 4.06 30.15 5.93
C GLN A 2 4.63 28.92 5.19
N THR A 3 3.95 27.79 5.28
CA THR A 3 4.16 26.72 4.31
C THR A 3 3.66 27.26 2.98
N ALA A 4 4.57 27.76 2.14
CA ALA A 4 4.24 28.02 0.75
C ALA A 4 3.54 26.78 0.20
N GLN A 5 2.32 26.91 -0.32
CA GLN A 5 1.61 25.83 -1.03
C GLN A 5 2.45 25.45 -2.26
N THR A 6 3.45 24.60 -2.09
CA THR A 6 4.22 24.07 -3.21
C THR A 6 3.28 23.19 -4.02
N SER A 7 3.10 23.49 -5.30
CA SER A 7 2.27 22.67 -6.19
C SER A 7 2.77 21.22 -6.19
N THR A 8 1.85 20.25 -6.27
CA THR A 8 2.19 18.81 -6.34
C THR A 8 3.10 18.52 -7.53
N ASP A 9 2.92 19.23 -8.65
CA ASP A 9 3.76 19.07 -9.85
C ASP A 9 5.18 19.59 -9.62
N ALA A 10 5.34 20.65 -8.81
CA ALA A 10 6.65 21.16 -8.45
C ALA A 10 7.40 20.18 -7.54
N LEU A 11 6.69 19.51 -6.62
CA LEU A 11 7.27 18.45 -5.80
C LEU A 11 7.70 17.25 -6.65
N TRP A 12 6.85 16.79 -7.58
CA TRP A 12 7.20 15.70 -8.49
C TRP A 12 8.41 16.05 -9.36
N ARG A 13 8.45 17.24 -9.97
CA ARG A 13 9.61 17.67 -10.75
C ARG A 13 10.89 17.64 -9.92
N ARG A 14 10.86 18.20 -8.72
CA ARG A 14 12.02 18.23 -7.81
C ARG A 14 12.45 16.83 -7.39
N TYR A 15 11.50 15.96 -7.05
CA TYR A 15 11.78 14.57 -6.70
C TYR A 15 12.42 13.80 -7.88
N ARG A 16 11.89 13.95 -9.11
CA ARG A 16 12.40 13.26 -10.29
C ARG A 16 13.75 13.79 -10.78
N SER A 17 14.02 15.08 -10.66
CA SER A 17 15.27 15.67 -11.15
C SER A 17 16.44 15.55 -10.18
N THR A 18 16.18 15.62 -8.87
CA THR A 18 17.25 15.70 -7.85
C THR A 18 17.23 14.55 -6.84
N GLY A 19 16.19 13.71 -6.82
CA GLY A 19 16.01 12.70 -5.77
C GLY A 19 15.77 13.31 -4.39
N CYS A 20 15.39 14.60 -4.30
CA CYS A 20 15.31 15.34 -3.04
C CYS A 20 14.39 14.65 -2.01
N THR A 21 14.98 14.29 -0.87
CA THR A 21 14.28 13.61 0.23
C THR A 21 13.13 14.42 0.80
N ASP A 22 13.25 15.75 0.90
CA ASP A 22 12.18 16.60 1.40
C ASP A 22 10.98 16.59 0.45
N ALA A 23 11.23 16.67 -0.87
CA ALA A 23 10.16 16.58 -1.86
C ALA A 23 9.48 15.21 -1.81
N ARG A 24 10.26 14.12 -1.63
CA ARG A 24 9.70 12.78 -1.41
C ARG A 24 8.83 12.73 -0.16
N ARG A 25 9.30 13.27 0.97
CA ARG A 25 8.57 13.31 2.25
C ARG A 25 7.25 14.06 2.10
N ASP A 26 7.26 15.22 1.46
CA ASP A 26 6.06 16.02 1.24
C ASP A 26 5.04 15.29 0.34
N LEU A 27 5.52 14.61 -0.71
CA LEU A 27 4.68 13.77 -1.57
C LEU A 27 4.07 12.60 -0.80
N ILE A 28 4.85 11.89 0.02
CA ILE A 28 4.35 10.82 0.90
C ILE A 28 3.23 11.37 1.79
N GLY A 29 3.48 12.50 2.47
CA GLY A 29 2.49 13.15 3.33
C GLY A 29 1.16 13.44 2.62
N ARG A 30 1.21 13.89 1.36
CA ARG A 30 0.02 14.17 0.54
C ARG A 30 -0.77 12.91 0.15
N TYR A 31 -0.09 11.78 -0.05
CA TYR A 31 -0.70 10.56 -0.56
C TYR A 31 -0.97 9.49 0.50
N LEU A 32 -0.55 9.68 1.75
CA LEU A 32 -0.88 8.77 2.86
C LEU A 32 -2.39 8.52 3.00
N GLY A 33 -3.23 9.50 2.70
CA GLY A 33 -4.70 9.33 2.71
C GLY A 33 -5.20 8.21 1.79
N LEU A 34 -4.50 7.95 0.67
CA LEU A 34 -4.83 6.85 -0.24
C LEU A 34 -4.59 5.48 0.41
N VAL A 35 -3.54 5.37 1.22
CA VAL A 35 -3.21 4.14 1.95
C VAL A 35 -4.29 3.84 2.97
N HIS A 36 -4.68 4.82 3.77
CA HIS A 36 -5.77 4.66 4.74
C HIS A 36 -7.10 4.30 4.07
N HIS A 37 -7.39 4.91 2.92
CA HIS A 37 -8.59 4.59 2.14
C HIS A 37 -8.56 3.12 1.69
N ALA A 38 -7.47 2.69 1.03
CA ALA A 38 -7.32 1.32 0.55
C ALA A 38 -7.38 0.30 1.69
N ALA A 39 -6.74 0.57 2.82
CA ALA A 39 -6.78 -0.29 4.00
C ALA A 39 -8.20 -0.46 4.54
N ARG A 40 -8.98 0.64 4.62
CA ARG A 40 -10.39 0.60 5.04
C ARG A 40 -11.30 -0.14 4.05
N GLU A 41 -10.99 -0.12 2.76
CA GLU A 41 -11.73 -0.91 1.77
C GLU A 41 -11.41 -2.41 1.82
N VAL A 42 -10.20 -2.77 2.24
CA VAL A 42 -9.75 -4.17 2.36
C VAL A 42 -10.21 -4.77 3.68
N ALA A 43 -10.15 -4.03 4.79
CA ALA A 43 -10.42 -4.54 6.13
C ALA A 43 -11.70 -5.40 6.25
N PRO A 44 -12.87 -5.02 5.69
CA PRO A 44 -14.09 -5.83 5.80
C PRO A 44 -14.06 -7.16 5.03
N LYS A 45 -13.11 -7.33 4.11
CA LYS A 45 -12.97 -8.51 3.24
C LYS A 45 -12.04 -9.57 3.83
N VAL A 46 -11.31 -9.21 4.89
CA VAL A 46 -10.37 -10.09 5.58
C VAL A 46 -11.11 -10.77 6.73
N ARG A 47 -11.03 -12.10 6.81
CA ARG A 47 -11.67 -12.87 7.88
C ARG A 47 -10.80 -12.95 9.14
N ASP A 48 -9.51 -12.65 8.99
CA ASP A 48 -8.52 -12.70 10.04
C ASP A 48 -8.56 -11.43 10.89
N ALA A 49 -8.17 -11.56 12.17
CA ALA A 49 -8.10 -10.46 13.13
C ALA A 49 -6.92 -9.51 12.86
N VAL A 50 -6.72 -9.10 11.60
CA VAL A 50 -5.68 -8.16 11.20
C VAL A 50 -6.15 -6.74 11.49
N SER A 51 -5.29 -5.97 12.16
CA SER A 51 -5.60 -4.59 12.52
C SER A 51 -5.54 -3.64 11.32
N LEU A 52 -6.26 -2.53 11.38
CA LEU A 52 -6.20 -1.51 10.34
C LEU A 52 -4.77 -0.96 10.15
N ASP A 53 -4.01 -0.82 11.24
CA ASP A 53 -2.65 -0.31 11.21
C ASP A 53 -1.69 -1.25 10.48
N GLU A 54 -1.89 -2.56 10.60
CA GLU A 54 -1.12 -3.54 9.81
C GLU A 54 -1.41 -3.42 8.32
N LEU A 55 -2.69 -3.27 7.94
CA LEU A 55 -3.07 -3.03 6.54
C LEU A 55 -2.49 -1.72 6.01
N VAL A 56 -2.48 -0.66 6.83
CA VAL A 56 -1.87 0.62 6.48
C VAL A 56 -0.36 0.47 6.30
N SER A 57 0.31 -0.29 7.16
CA SER A 57 1.75 -0.54 7.07
C SER A 57 2.10 -1.26 5.76
N ALA A 58 1.38 -2.34 5.42
CA ALA A 58 1.53 -3.05 4.15
C ALA A 58 1.25 -2.16 2.93
N GLY A 59 0.16 -1.39 2.97
CA GLY A 59 -0.19 -0.46 1.91
C GLY A 59 0.82 0.68 1.73
N SER A 60 1.50 1.09 2.80
CA SER A 60 2.55 2.12 2.77
C SER A 60 3.75 1.68 1.94
N ILE A 61 4.11 0.39 1.98
CA ILE A 61 5.14 -0.17 1.09
C ILE A 61 4.70 -0.07 -0.38
N GLY A 62 3.44 -0.39 -0.68
CA GLY A 62 2.88 -0.23 -2.02
C GLY A 62 2.90 1.21 -2.52
N LEU A 63 2.65 2.19 -1.64
CA LEU A 63 2.77 3.61 -1.96
C LEU A 63 4.22 3.97 -2.33
N LEU A 64 5.20 3.60 -1.51
CA LEU A 64 6.61 3.90 -1.76
C LEU A 64 7.09 3.32 -3.08
N GLN A 65 6.77 2.06 -3.36
CA GLN A 65 7.10 1.42 -4.64
C GLN A 65 6.40 2.09 -5.83
N SER A 66 5.18 2.58 -5.63
CA SER A 66 4.47 3.34 -6.66
C SER A 66 5.17 4.66 -6.96
N MET A 67 5.71 5.35 -5.94
CA MET A 67 6.44 6.61 -6.15
C MET A 67 7.72 6.41 -6.96
N GLU A 68 8.42 5.30 -6.76
CA GLU A 68 9.65 4.97 -7.47
C GLU A 68 9.38 4.70 -8.96
N GLY A 69 8.31 3.95 -9.25
CA GLY A 69 7.92 3.56 -10.60
C GLY A 69 7.01 4.54 -11.35
N PHE A 70 6.56 5.63 -10.72
CA PHE A 70 5.66 6.59 -11.35
C PHE A 70 6.40 7.60 -12.21
N ASP A 71 5.78 7.89 -13.36
CA ASP A 71 6.23 8.87 -14.34
C ASP A 71 5.10 9.89 -14.60
N PRO A 72 5.25 11.14 -14.13
CA PRO A 72 4.21 12.16 -14.27
C PRO A 72 3.99 12.62 -15.72
N GLU A 73 4.93 12.37 -16.63
CA GLU A 73 4.81 12.81 -18.03
C GLU A 73 3.84 11.94 -18.85
N ARG A 74 3.41 10.79 -18.31
CA ARG A 74 2.49 9.86 -18.95
C ARG A 74 1.01 10.26 -18.88
N GLY A 75 0.69 11.39 -18.26
CA GLY A 75 -0.67 11.95 -18.20
C GLY A 75 -1.66 11.21 -17.30
N LEU A 76 -1.21 10.19 -16.55
CA LEU A 76 -2.03 9.48 -15.56
C LEU A 76 -1.83 10.09 -14.17
N ALA A 77 -2.93 10.38 -13.47
CA ALA A 77 -2.85 10.84 -12.08
C ALA A 77 -2.18 9.79 -11.18
N PHE A 78 -1.24 10.22 -10.34
CA PHE A 78 -0.53 9.32 -9.41
C PHE A 78 -1.48 8.53 -8.51
N SER A 79 -2.58 9.14 -8.05
CA SER A 79 -3.59 8.47 -7.23
C SER A 79 -4.17 7.23 -7.92
N THR A 80 -4.51 7.35 -9.21
CA THR A 80 -5.04 6.25 -10.02
C THR A 80 -4.00 5.15 -10.18
N PHE A 81 -2.75 5.51 -10.46
CA PHE A 81 -1.64 4.57 -10.59
C PHE A 81 -1.36 3.82 -9.28
N ALA A 82 -1.24 4.55 -8.18
CA ALA A 82 -0.83 4.02 -6.88
C ALA A 82 -1.90 3.15 -6.23
N MET A 83 -3.20 3.48 -6.39
CA MET A 83 -4.30 2.76 -5.72
C MET A 83 -4.27 1.25 -5.99
N ARG A 84 -4.02 0.86 -7.25
CA ARG A 84 -3.94 -0.57 -7.63
C ARG A 84 -2.78 -1.27 -6.92
N ARG A 85 -1.63 -0.61 -6.79
CA ARG A 85 -0.42 -1.18 -6.21
C ARG A 85 -0.44 -1.19 -4.68
N ILE A 86 -1.04 -0.17 -4.06
CA ILE A 86 -1.31 -0.13 -2.62
C ILE A 86 -2.20 -1.32 -2.23
N ARG A 87 -3.35 -1.51 -2.91
CA ARG A 87 -4.23 -2.65 -2.64
C ARG A 87 -3.52 -4.00 -2.88
N GLY A 88 -2.71 -4.10 -3.94
CA GLY A 88 -1.89 -5.28 -4.21
C GLY A 88 -0.95 -5.61 -3.05
N ALA A 89 -0.20 -4.63 -2.55
CA ALA A 89 0.72 -4.81 -1.43
C ALA A 89 0.02 -5.30 -0.15
N ILE A 90 -1.17 -4.77 0.15
CA ILE A 90 -1.99 -5.23 1.29
C ILE A 90 -2.39 -6.69 1.10
N LEU A 91 -2.89 -7.06 -0.08
CA LEU A 91 -3.31 -8.43 -0.36
C LEU A 91 -2.15 -9.43 -0.35
N ASP A 92 -0.98 -9.01 -0.84
CA ASP A 92 0.23 -9.83 -0.85
C ASP A 92 0.75 -10.06 0.58
N ASP A 93 0.72 -9.04 1.43
CA ASP A 93 1.06 -9.16 2.86
C ASP A 93 0.08 -10.08 3.61
N LEU A 94 -1.21 -10.01 3.32
CA LEU A 94 -2.19 -10.92 3.90
C LEU A 94 -1.96 -12.38 3.48
N ARG A 95 -1.62 -12.62 2.21
CA ARG A 95 -1.32 -13.96 1.69
C ARG A 95 -0.06 -14.57 2.28
N SER A 96 0.95 -13.75 2.60
CA SER A 96 2.19 -14.25 3.20
C SER A 96 2.00 -14.65 4.67
N ARG A 97 1.04 -14.02 5.37
CA ARG A 97 0.73 -14.26 6.79
C ARG A 97 -0.14 -15.49 7.04
N ASP A 98 -1.01 -15.86 6.09
CA ASP A 98 -1.76 -17.12 6.13
C ASP A 98 -1.33 -18.03 4.96
N PRO A 99 -0.30 -18.88 5.15
CA PRO A 99 0.11 -19.85 4.15
C PRO A 99 -0.96 -20.94 3.92
N LEU A 100 -1.94 -21.08 4.83
CA LEU A 100 -2.88 -22.20 4.80
C LEU A 100 -4.01 -21.92 3.81
N SER A 101 -3.72 -22.33 2.58
CA SER A 101 -4.70 -22.56 1.54
C SER A 101 -5.87 -23.41 2.09
N ARG A 102 -7.06 -23.28 1.49
CA ARG A 102 -8.17 -24.22 1.71
C ARG A 102 -7.74 -25.69 1.64
N SER A 103 -6.68 -26.00 0.89
CA SER A 103 -6.08 -27.33 0.74
C SER A 103 -5.44 -27.87 2.02
N ASP A 104 -4.84 -27.01 2.87
CA ASP A 104 -4.11 -27.46 4.06
C ASP A 104 -5.05 -27.73 5.24
N ARG A 105 -6.19 -27.04 5.30
CA ARG A 105 -7.27 -27.35 6.26
C ARG A 105 -7.88 -28.75 6.06
N ALA A 106 -7.75 -29.33 4.87
CA ALA A 106 -8.18 -30.70 4.61
C ALA A 106 -7.20 -31.76 5.17
N HIS A 107 -5.93 -31.40 5.38
CA HIS A 107 -4.91 -32.31 5.91
C HIS A 107 -4.96 -32.40 7.44
N THR A 108 -5.26 -31.30 8.14
CA THR A 108 -5.34 -31.27 9.62
C THR A 108 -6.47 -32.11 10.19
N ARG A 109 -7.56 -32.35 9.44
CA ARG A 109 -8.68 -33.21 9.93
C ARG A 109 -8.37 -34.71 9.91
N ARG A 110 -7.25 -35.14 9.33
CA ARG A 110 -6.89 -36.57 9.31
C ARG A 110 -6.12 -37.04 10.54
N HIS A 111 -5.48 -36.14 11.29
CA HIS A 111 -4.68 -36.53 12.46
C HIS A 111 -5.48 -36.61 13.77
N ASP A 112 -6.61 -35.91 13.90
CA ASP A 112 -7.48 -36.02 15.08
C ASP A 112 -8.47 -37.19 15.04
N ALA A 113 -8.53 -37.93 13.93
CA ALA A 113 -9.40 -39.11 13.76
C ALA A 113 -8.66 -40.45 13.97
N ALA A 114 -7.41 -40.42 14.46
CA ALA A 114 -6.57 -41.61 14.67
C ALA A 114 -5.96 -41.67 16.09
N MET A 115 -6.63 -41.10 17.08
CA MET A 115 -6.36 -41.31 18.52
C MET A 115 -7.68 -41.60 19.22
#